data_AF-A0A2U3D6F2-F1
#
_entry.id   AF-A0A2U3D6F2-F1
#
_cell.length_a   1.000
_cell.length_b   1.000
_cell.length_c   1.000
_cell.angle_alpha   90.00
_cell.angle_beta   90.00
_cell.angle_gamma   90.00
#
_symmetry.space_group_name_H-M   'P 1'
#
loop_
_entity.id
_entity.type
_entity.pdbx_description
1 polymer ?
#
loop_
_entity_poly.entity_id
_entity_poly.type
_entity_poly.pdbx_seq_one_letter_code
_entity_poly.pdbx_strand_id
1 'polypeptide(L)'
;MNCTQRPKSIFILGILLLFVLFLSFAGSIRLAYANTSSQPDKVNHAIIIPKQQNVDTVVAIEQPVIVEGSVTNSILAIGGNIVLRPGSYSAFVLSLGGSITQDQGATVTEGIFALGPNTKIFTTLTLAGLVSLGLYFLNASIAAVLFVTFAVGGSLIFRRDLRVSALIGRKYLRLFTTGLVITMIPALLTFASYASPRIWIATFAILLLYALLGLTGMILVTNKIGRTIVEFIGRDPGRIAALYGAIAILLLCNVPLVGFLAFVALWILGVGSMWTVMLHPELVRHVHD
;
A
#
# COMPACT_ATOMS: atom_id res chain seq x y z
N MET A 1 28.88 26.80 33.08
CA MET A 1 27.70 27.20 32.29
C MET A 1 28.05 27.09 30.81
N ASN A 2 27.67 25.99 30.14
CA ASN A 2 27.69 25.91 28.68
C ASN A 2 26.31 25.39 28.25
N CYS A 3 25.48 26.32 27.84
CA CYS A 3 24.12 26.08 27.40
C CYS A 3 24.17 25.40 26.03
N THR A 4 23.87 24.10 26.01
CA THR A 4 23.89 23.23 24.84
C THR A 4 22.83 23.64 23.82
N GLN A 5 23.26 24.44 22.84
CA GLN A 5 22.48 24.86 21.68
C GLN A 5 22.51 23.74 20.61
N ARG A 6 21.70 22.67 20.75
CA ARG A 6 21.52 21.63 19.70
C ARG A 6 20.08 21.07 19.55
N PRO A 7 19.06 21.86 19.20
CA PRO A 7 17.82 21.28 18.66
C PRO A 7 17.58 21.54 17.15
N LYS A 8 18.30 22.49 16.53
CA LYS A 8 17.96 22.93 15.15
C LYS A 8 18.32 21.93 14.05
N SER A 9 19.41 21.18 14.19
CA SER A 9 19.86 20.24 13.16
C SER A 9 18.97 19.00 13.02
N ILE A 10 18.37 18.54 14.13
CA ILE A 10 17.50 17.36 14.14
C ILE A 10 16.14 17.67 13.49
N PHE A 11 15.64 18.89 13.67
CA PHE A 11 14.40 19.34 13.04
C PHE A 11 14.54 19.45 11.51
N ILE A 12 15.67 19.96 11.03
CA ILE A 12 15.99 20.02 9.59
C ILE A 12 16.13 18.61 9.01
N LEU A 13 16.76 17.68 9.74
CA LEU A 13 16.87 16.28 9.32
C LEU A 13 15.49 15.61 9.20
N GLY A 14 14.59 15.87 10.14
CA GLY A 14 13.22 15.33 10.11
C GLY A 14 12.40 15.85 8.91
N ILE A 15 12.51 17.14 8.59
CA ILE A 15 11.84 17.74 7.42
C ILE A 15 12.40 17.18 6.11
N LEU A 16 13.73 17.03 6.02
CA LEU A 16 14.39 16.45 4.85
C LEU A 16 13.96 15.00 4.63
N LEU A 17 13.82 14.22 5.71
CA LEU A 17 13.37 12.83 5.65
C LEU A 17 11.93 12.72 5.14
N LEU A 18 11.05 13.62 5.59
CA LEU A 18 9.64 13.67 5.21
C LEU A 18 9.47 14.06 3.73
N PHE A 19 10.34 14.93 3.22
CA PHE A 19 10.39 15.31 1.80
C PHE A 19 10.85 14.16 0.89
N VAL A 20 11.85 13.38 1.31
CA VAL A 20 12.31 12.17 0.58
C VAL A 20 11.22 11.08 0.55
N LEU A 21 10.48 10.93 1.65
CA LEU A 21 9.38 9.97 1.75
C LEU A 21 8.21 10.36 0.84
N PHE A 22 7.92 11.66 0.71
CA PHE A 22 6.91 12.21 -0.19
C PHE A 22 7.28 12.03 -1.68
N LEU A 23 8.55 12.29 -2.05
CA LEU A 23 9.05 12.08 -3.41
C LEU A 23 8.98 10.61 -3.86
N SER A 24 9.16 9.68 -2.92
CA SER A 24 9.10 8.24 -3.20
C SER A 24 7.67 7.74 -3.47
N PHE A 25 6.65 8.41 -2.94
CA PHE A 25 5.25 8.08 -3.19
C PHE A 25 4.72 8.65 -4.51
N ALA A 26 5.27 9.78 -4.98
CA ALA A 26 4.81 10.47 -6.18
C ALA A 26 5.35 9.90 -7.51
N GLY A 27 6.38 9.04 -7.48
CA GLY A 27 7.10 8.58 -8.68
C GLY A 27 6.49 7.40 -9.46
N SER A 28 5.34 6.85 -9.06
CA SER A 28 4.89 5.53 -9.56
C SER A 28 3.98 5.57 -10.80
N ILE A 29 4.34 6.25 -11.91
CA ILE A 29 3.66 6.01 -13.21
C ILE A 29 4.60 6.24 -14.41
N ARG A 30 4.76 5.21 -15.28
CA ARG A 30 4.64 5.20 -16.77
C ARG A 30 5.37 3.98 -17.37
N LEU A 31 4.60 3.01 -17.89
CA LEU A 31 4.18 2.78 -19.30
C LEU A 31 5.27 2.12 -20.17
N ALA A 32 5.03 0.87 -20.56
CA ALA A 32 5.81 0.17 -21.58
C ALA A 32 4.91 -0.25 -22.74
N TYR A 33 5.21 0.29 -23.93
CA TYR A 33 4.69 -0.12 -25.23
C TYR A 33 5.51 -1.31 -25.75
N ALA A 34 4.88 -2.27 -26.42
CA ALA A 34 5.60 -3.29 -27.20
C ALA A 34 4.85 -3.65 -28.48
N ASN A 35 5.62 -3.65 -29.57
CA ASN A 35 5.24 -3.86 -30.96
C ASN A 35 5.39 -5.35 -31.38
N THR A 36 4.79 -5.66 -32.52
CA THR A 36 4.24 -6.92 -33.07
C THR A 36 5.17 -8.11 -33.46
N SER A 37 4.48 -9.24 -33.74
CA SER A 37 4.72 -10.32 -34.75
C SER A 37 5.30 -11.66 -34.24
N SER A 38 4.52 -12.77 -34.24
CA SER A 38 4.31 -13.86 -35.26
C SER A 38 5.06 -15.15 -34.84
N GLN A 39 4.62 -16.42 -34.92
CA GLN A 39 3.50 -17.21 -35.48
C GLN A 39 3.61 -18.67 -34.91
N PRO A 40 2.55 -19.48 -34.71
CA PRO A 40 2.67 -20.81 -34.05
C PRO A 40 2.38 -22.03 -34.96
N ASP A 41 2.92 -23.20 -34.56
CA ASP A 41 2.84 -24.50 -35.26
C ASP A 41 2.20 -25.59 -34.36
N LYS A 42 1.14 -26.25 -34.87
CA LYS A 42 0.68 -27.69 -34.80
C LYS A 42 0.98 -28.60 -33.58
N VAL A 43 0.12 -29.53 -33.09
CA VAL A 43 -1.23 -30.08 -33.36
C VAL A 43 -1.73 -30.68 -32.03
N ASN A 44 -2.95 -30.36 -31.59
CA ASN A 44 -3.71 -31.09 -30.56
C ASN A 44 -5.15 -31.29 -31.06
N HIS A 45 -5.87 -32.29 -30.54
CA HIS A 45 -7.25 -32.60 -30.96
C HIS A 45 -8.13 -31.34 -30.87
N ALA A 46 -8.69 -30.91 -32.00
CA ALA A 46 -9.39 -29.64 -32.09
C ALA A 46 -10.80 -29.76 -31.50
N ILE A 47 -11.17 -28.79 -30.66
CA ILE A 47 -12.55 -28.60 -30.21
C ILE A 47 -13.29 -27.88 -31.35
N ILE A 48 -14.24 -28.56 -31.97
CA ILE A 48 -15.00 -28.03 -33.11
C ILE A 48 -16.42 -27.69 -32.63
N ILE A 49 -16.84 -26.44 -32.84
CA ILE A 49 -18.19 -25.97 -32.59
C ILE A 49 -18.92 -25.86 -33.93
N PRO A 50 -19.82 -26.80 -34.28
CA PRO A 50 -20.50 -26.83 -35.56
C PRO A 50 -21.52 -25.69 -35.73
N LYS A 51 -21.86 -25.37 -36.99
CA LYS A 51 -22.73 -24.25 -37.41
C LYS A 51 -24.12 -24.17 -36.74
N GLN A 52 -24.63 -25.28 -36.23
CA GLN A 52 -25.98 -25.38 -35.63
C GLN A 52 -25.95 -25.28 -34.11
N GLN A 53 -24.77 -25.16 -33.52
CA GLN A 53 -24.61 -25.14 -32.07
C GLN A 53 -24.40 -23.69 -31.59
N ASN A 54 -25.12 -23.35 -30.53
CA ASN A 54 -24.92 -22.12 -29.79
C ASN A 54 -24.36 -22.49 -28.41
N VAL A 55 -23.16 -22.00 -28.09
CA VAL A 55 -22.44 -22.32 -26.85
C VAL A 55 -22.22 -21.02 -26.10
N ASP A 56 -22.42 -21.01 -24.80
CA ASP A 56 -22.30 -19.75 -24.06
C ASP A 56 -20.83 -19.33 -23.88
N THR A 57 -20.02 -20.23 -23.33
CA THR A 57 -18.58 -20.00 -23.11
C THR A 57 -17.79 -21.24 -23.47
N VAL A 58 -16.64 -21.04 -24.11
CA VAL A 58 -15.76 -22.11 -24.56
C VAL A 58 -14.40 -21.89 -23.93
N VAL A 59 -13.95 -22.83 -23.10
CA VAL A 59 -12.62 -22.80 -22.51
C VAL A 59 -11.85 -24.02 -23.01
N ALA A 60 -10.77 -23.78 -23.73
CA ALA A 60 -9.88 -24.80 -24.25
C ALA A 60 -8.47 -24.62 -23.67
N ILE A 61 -7.89 -25.71 -23.19
CA ILE A 61 -6.52 -25.72 -22.64
C ILE A 61 -5.69 -26.64 -23.52
N GLU A 62 -4.61 -26.09 -24.07
CA GLU A 62 -3.66 -26.70 -25.02
C GLU A 62 -4.29 -27.28 -26.30
N GLN A 63 -5.56 -27.00 -26.56
CA GLN A 63 -6.29 -27.52 -27.70
C GLN A 63 -6.71 -26.39 -28.64
N PRO A 64 -6.57 -26.58 -29.97
CA PRO A 64 -7.09 -25.61 -30.91
C PRO A 64 -8.62 -25.62 -30.90
N VAL A 65 -9.22 -24.45 -31.05
CA VAL A 65 -10.68 -24.27 -31.10
C VAL A 65 -11.05 -23.83 -32.51
N ILE A 66 -11.95 -24.56 -33.15
CA ILE A 66 -12.51 -24.22 -34.45
C ILE A 66 -13.99 -23.87 -34.23
N VAL A 67 -14.36 -22.64 -34.54
CA VAL A 67 -15.73 -22.16 -34.35
C VAL A 67 -16.39 -21.95 -35.70
N GLU A 68 -17.44 -22.72 -35.96
CA GLU A 68 -18.31 -22.58 -37.12
C GLU A 68 -19.72 -22.09 -36.73
N GLY A 69 -20.13 -22.30 -35.48
CA GLY A 69 -21.42 -21.88 -34.91
C GLY A 69 -21.37 -20.52 -34.19
N SER A 70 -22.24 -20.37 -33.19
CA SER A 70 -22.38 -19.15 -32.40
C SER A 70 -21.85 -19.34 -30.97
N VAL A 71 -21.07 -18.37 -30.48
CA VAL A 71 -20.63 -18.27 -29.08
C VAL A 71 -21.10 -16.96 -28.49
N THR A 72 -22.03 -17.00 -27.54
CA THR A 72 -22.71 -15.79 -27.06
C THR A 72 -21.88 -14.93 -26.12
N ASN A 73 -20.93 -15.51 -25.38
CA ASN A 73 -20.21 -14.80 -24.32
C ASN A 73 -18.71 -14.71 -24.60
N SER A 74 -17.97 -15.82 -24.44
CA SER A 74 -16.51 -15.76 -24.58
C SER A 74 -15.87 -17.06 -25.03
N ILE A 75 -14.81 -16.92 -25.83
CA ILE A 75 -13.91 -18.01 -26.22
C ILE A 75 -12.56 -17.75 -25.58
N LEU A 76 -12.10 -18.66 -24.72
CA LEU A 76 -10.79 -18.63 -24.09
C LEU A 76 -10.00 -19.86 -24.52
N ALA A 77 -8.89 -19.65 -25.23
CA ALA A 77 -7.93 -20.72 -25.53
C ALA A 77 -6.58 -20.44 -24.86
N ILE A 78 -6.14 -21.33 -23.97
CA ILE A 78 -4.85 -21.27 -23.29
C ILE A 78 -3.90 -22.25 -23.97
N GLY A 79 -2.86 -21.79 -24.65
CA GLY A 79 -1.89 -22.63 -25.39
C GLY A 79 -2.43 -23.20 -26.71
N GLY A 80 -3.65 -22.85 -27.11
CA GLY A 80 -4.32 -23.34 -28.31
C GLY A 80 -4.65 -22.24 -29.31
N ASN A 81 -4.68 -22.59 -30.59
CA ASN A 81 -5.05 -21.67 -31.67
C ASN A 81 -6.56 -21.59 -31.83
N ILE A 82 -7.10 -20.39 -32.06
CA ILE A 82 -8.54 -20.19 -32.32
C ILE A 82 -8.72 -19.90 -33.81
N VAL A 83 -9.58 -20.66 -34.48
CA VAL A 83 -9.96 -20.46 -35.88
C VAL A 83 -11.45 -20.17 -35.96
N LEU A 84 -11.81 -18.96 -36.37
CA LEU A 84 -13.19 -18.54 -36.60
C LEU A 84 -13.51 -18.71 -38.08
N ARG A 85 -14.44 -19.62 -38.40
CA ARG A 85 -14.86 -19.94 -39.77
C ARG A 85 -15.95 -18.99 -40.29
N PRO A 86 -16.18 -18.92 -41.61
CA PRO A 86 -17.23 -18.09 -42.18
C PRO A 86 -18.62 -18.41 -41.61
N GLY A 87 -19.35 -17.39 -41.17
CA GLY A 87 -20.68 -17.52 -40.56
C GLY A 87 -20.66 -17.75 -39.05
N SER A 88 -19.47 -17.82 -38.42
CA SER A 88 -19.37 -17.88 -36.96
C SER A 88 -19.67 -16.54 -36.30
N TYR A 89 -20.26 -16.60 -35.11
CA TYR A 89 -20.57 -15.44 -34.28
C TYR A 89 -19.89 -15.58 -32.92
N SER A 90 -19.23 -14.53 -32.42
CA SER A 90 -18.63 -14.52 -31.09
C SER A 90 -18.71 -13.14 -30.45
N ALA A 91 -19.02 -13.06 -29.16
CA ALA A 91 -18.93 -11.79 -28.45
C ALA A 91 -17.46 -11.42 -28.19
N PHE A 92 -16.73 -12.23 -27.42
CA PHE A 92 -15.35 -11.97 -27.04
C PHE A 92 -14.41 -13.16 -27.31
N VAL A 93 -13.20 -12.90 -27.82
CA VAL A 93 -12.22 -13.95 -28.15
C VAL A 93 -10.86 -13.63 -27.53
N LEU A 94 -10.36 -14.52 -26.65
CA LEU A 94 -9.07 -14.40 -25.97
C LEU A 94 -8.22 -15.66 -26.20
N SER A 95 -7.06 -15.51 -26.81
CA SER A 95 -6.03 -16.56 -26.92
C SER A 95 -4.82 -16.20 -26.07
N LEU A 96 -4.46 -17.08 -25.13
CA LEU A 96 -3.32 -16.97 -24.23
C LEU A 96 -2.27 -18.03 -24.62
N GLY A 97 -1.24 -17.65 -25.35
CA GLY A 97 -0.19 -18.54 -25.84
C GLY A 97 -0.47 -19.18 -27.20
N GLY A 98 -1.50 -18.75 -27.94
CA GLY A 98 -1.83 -19.25 -29.29
C GLY A 98 -2.01 -18.13 -30.31
N SER A 99 -2.44 -18.47 -31.53
CA SER A 99 -2.85 -17.52 -32.57
C SER A 99 -4.35 -17.53 -32.80
N ILE A 100 -4.90 -16.37 -33.18
CA ILE A 100 -6.30 -16.25 -33.62
C ILE A 100 -6.30 -16.02 -35.13
N THR A 101 -7.06 -16.83 -35.86
CA THR A 101 -7.30 -16.70 -37.31
C THR A 101 -8.79 -16.48 -37.54
N GLN A 102 -9.14 -15.42 -38.25
CA GLN A 102 -10.52 -15.08 -38.58
C GLN A 102 -10.71 -15.14 -40.10
N ASP A 103 -11.53 -16.09 -40.55
CA ASP A 103 -11.88 -16.21 -41.97
C ASP A 103 -12.91 -15.13 -42.37
N GLN A 104 -12.95 -14.76 -43.64
CA GLN A 104 -13.90 -13.78 -44.16
C GLN A 104 -15.35 -14.25 -43.92
N GLY A 105 -16.15 -13.41 -43.26
CA GLY A 105 -17.54 -13.72 -42.89
C GLY A 105 -17.74 -14.19 -41.45
N ALA A 106 -16.70 -14.27 -40.62
CA ALA A 106 -16.82 -14.43 -39.17
C ALA A 106 -17.06 -13.07 -38.48
N THR A 107 -17.95 -13.01 -37.49
CA THR A 107 -18.32 -11.77 -36.78
C THR A 107 -17.90 -11.83 -35.32
N VAL A 108 -17.12 -10.84 -34.86
CA VAL A 108 -16.76 -10.66 -33.45
C VAL A 108 -17.22 -9.29 -32.96
N THR A 109 -17.94 -9.25 -31.85
CA THR A 109 -18.69 -8.05 -31.44
C THR A 109 -17.97 -7.16 -30.43
N GLU A 110 -17.28 -7.76 -29.45
CA GLU A 110 -16.68 -7.03 -28.32
C GLU A 110 -15.16 -6.84 -28.46
N GLY A 111 -14.47 -7.80 -29.08
CA GLY A 111 -13.04 -7.67 -29.38
C GLY A 111 -12.29 -9.00 -29.47
N ILE A 112 -11.09 -8.91 -30.04
CA ILE A 112 -10.16 -10.03 -30.21
C ILE A 112 -8.85 -9.69 -29.51
N PHE A 113 -8.45 -10.51 -28.53
CA PHE A 113 -7.21 -10.37 -27.80
C PHE A 113 -6.35 -11.62 -28.00
N ALA A 114 -5.21 -11.47 -28.69
CA ALA A 114 -4.23 -12.54 -28.89
C ALA A 114 -2.95 -12.21 -28.12
N LEU A 115 -2.71 -12.92 -27.03
CA LEU A 115 -1.45 -12.93 -26.30
C LEU A 115 -0.64 -14.12 -26.82
N GLY A 116 0.16 -13.94 -27.87
CA GLY A 116 0.84 -15.06 -28.54
C GLY A 116 1.84 -15.83 -27.65
N PRO A 117 2.30 -17.02 -28.08
CA PRO A 117 3.29 -17.87 -27.38
C PRO A 117 4.69 -17.28 -27.29
N ASN A 118 4.85 -15.98 -27.52
CA ASN A 118 6.14 -15.34 -27.49
C ASN A 118 6.67 -15.45 -26.05
N THR A 119 7.64 -16.33 -25.82
CA THR A 119 8.33 -16.55 -24.54
C THR A 119 8.79 -15.23 -23.92
N LYS A 120 9.00 -14.21 -24.76
CA LYS A 120 9.27 -12.84 -24.39
C LYS A 120 8.19 -12.20 -23.51
N ILE A 121 6.89 -12.43 -23.69
CA ILE A 121 5.83 -11.83 -22.86
C ILE A 121 5.84 -12.40 -21.44
N PHE A 122 5.90 -13.72 -21.30
CA PHE A 122 6.03 -14.34 -19.98
C PHE A 122 7.35 -13.93 -19.32
N THR A 123 8.44 -13.88 -20.09
CA THR A 123 9.74 -13.44 -19.55
C THR A 123 9.72 -11.98 -19.12
N THR A 124 9.13 -11.06 -19.90
CA THR A 124 9.04 -9.64 -19.53
C THR A 124 8.04 -9.40 -18.41
N LEU A 125 6.93 -10.14 -18.36
CA LEU A 125 5.95 -10.04 -17.27
C LEU A 125 6.51 -10.60 -15.97
N THR A 126 7.22 -11.74 -16.01
CA THR A 126 7.92 -12.30 -14.85
C THR A 126 9.05 -11.38 -14.41
N LEU A 127 9.87 -10.85 -15.33
CA LEU A 127 10.94 -9.92 -14.99
C LEU A 127 10.40 -8.61 -14.42
N ALA A 128 9.38 -8.03 -15.04
CA ALA A 128 8.71 -6.82 -14.55
C ALA A 128 8.06 -7.06 -13.19
N GLY A 129 7.40 -8.22 -13.00
CA GLY A 129 6.83 -8.65 -11.74
C GLY A 129 7.90 -8.78 -10.66
N LEU A 130 9.02 -9.44 -10.96
CA LEU A 130 10.13 -9.63 -10.04
C LEU A 130 10.80 -8.30 -9.66
N VAL A 131 11.00 -7.41 -10.63
CA VAL A 131 11.55 -6.06 -10.40
C VAL A 131 10.57 -5.21 -9.58
N SER A 132 9.29 -5.24 -9.91
CA SER A 132 8.24 -4.52 -9.16
C SER A 132 8.16 -5.01 -7.71
N LEU A 133 8.16 -6.33 -7.52
CA LEU A 133 8.16 -6.96 -6.21
C LEU A 133 9.45 -6.61 -5.44
N GLY A 134 10.61 -6.68 -6.09
CA GLY A 134 11.90 -6.30 -5.51
C GLY A 134 11.94 -4.84 -5.06
N LEU A 135 11.43 -3.92 -5.88
CA LEU A 135 11.32 -2.49 -5.54
C LEU A 135 10.35 -2.26 -4.37
N TYR A 136 9.23 -2.99 -4.34
CA TYR A 136 8.29 -2.94 -3.22
C TYR A 136 8.94 -3.40 -1.92
N PHE A 137 9.65 -4.54 -1.94
CA PHE A 137 10.38 -5.05 -0.78
C PHE A 137 11.49 -4.10 -0.33
N LEU A 138 12.22 -3.49 -1.26
CA LEU A 138 13.25 -2.50 -0.94
C LEU A 138 12.63 -1.27 -0.28
N ASN A 139 11.56 -0.72 -0.84
CA ASN A 139 10.85 0.43 -0.27
C ASN A 139 10.28 0.12 1.13
N ALA A 140 9.65 -1.05 1.29
CA ALA A 140 9.17 -1.51 2.58
C ALA A 140 10.31 -1.67 3.60
N SER A 141 11.46 -2.18 3.19
CA SER A 141 12.64 -2.34 4.05
C SER A 141 13.21 -0.99 4.48
N ILE A 142 13.32 -0.03 3.56
CA ILE A 142 13.77 1.34 3.86
C ILE A 142 12.79 2.01 4.83
N ALA A 143 11.49 1.93 4.56
CA ALA A 143 10.45 2.48 5.44
C ALA A 143 10.52 1.85 6.84
N ALA A 144 10.74 0.53 6.93
CA ALA A 144 10.89 -0.16 8.20
C ALA A 144 12.10 0.31 9.00
N VAL A 145 13.27 0.39 8.34
CA VAL A 145 14.50 0.87 8.99
C VAL A 145 14.35 2.32 9.45
N LEU A 146 13.75 3.18 8.62
CA LEU A 146 13.49 4.58 8.98
C LEU A 146 12.51 4.69 10.15
N PHE A 147 11.42 3.93 10.16
CA PHE A 147 10.45 3.91 11.23
C PHE A 147 11.07 3.46 12.55
N VAL A 148 11.84 2.36 12.54
CA VAL A 148 12.54 1.87 13.73
C VAL A 148 13.56 2.88 14.23
N THR A 149 14.35 3.46 13.32
CA THR A 149 15.35 4.49 13.67
C THR A 149 14.68 5.73 14.27
N PHE A 150 13.56 6.16 13.71
CA PHE A 150 12.79 7.29 14.20
C PHE A 150 12.16 7.00 15.57
N ALA A 151 11.54 5.83 15.76
CA ALA A 151 10.90 5.44 17.01
C ALA A 151 11.93 5.28 18.14
N VAL A 152 13.03 4.58 17.87
CA VAL A 152 14.12 4.39 18.85
C VAL A 152 14.83 5.71 19.11
N GLY A 153 15.25 6.44 18.07
CA GLY A 153 15.94 7.72 18.19
C GLY A 153 15.11 8.78 18.92
N GLY A 154 13.82 8.88 18.58
CA GLY A 154 12.86 9.71 19.29
C GLY A 154 12.73 9.31 20.76
N SER A 155 12.62 8.02 21.06
CA SER A 155 12.59 7.53 22.44
C SER A 155 13.85 7.89 23.22
N LEU A 156 15.03 7.95 22.58
CA LEU A 156 16.28 8.36 23.23
C LEU A 156 16.29 9.86 23.58
N ILE A 157 15.71 10.70 22.71
CA ILE A 157 15.65 12.16 22.89
C ILE A 157 14.61 12.52 23.95
N PHE A 158 13.42 11.91 23.89
CA PHE A 158 12.30 12.19 24.80
C PHE A 158 12.40 11.44 26.15
N ARG A 159 13.58 10.88 26.48
CA ARG A 159 13.79 10.11 27.73
C ARG A 159 13.33 10.81 29.01
N ARG A 160 13.36 12.14 29.05
CA ARG A 160 12.94 12.94 30.21
C ARG A 160 11.40 13.00 30.36
N ASP A 161 10.64 12.96 29.28
CA ASP A 161 9.17 13.07 29.30
C ASP A 161 8.42 11.72 29.28
N LEU A 162 9.13 10.60 29.14
CA LEU A 162 8.51 9.26 29.09
C LEU A 162 7.89 8.78 30.42
N ARG A 163 8.00 9.57 31.51
CA ARG A 163 7.22 9.34 32.76
C ARG A 163 5.74 9.67 32.59
N VAL A 164 5.39 10.49 31.61
CA VAL A 164 4.00 10.80 31.22
C VAL A 164 3.27 9.59 30.61
N SER A 165 4.02 8.53 30.23
CA SER A 165 3.46 7.26 29.76
C SER A 165 2.54 6.57 30.79
N ALA A 166 2.67 6.90 32.08
CA ALA A 166 1.78 6.39 33.13
C ALA A 166 0.32 6.90 32.97
N LEU A 167 0.11 8.10 32.43
CA LEU A 167 -1.23 8.67 32.21
C LEU A 167 -2.04 7.92 31.14
N ILE A 168 -1.35 7.26 30.19
CA ILE A 168 -2.00 6.53 29.09
C ILE A 168 -2.78 5.31 29.58
N GLY A 169 -2.36 4.70 30.69
CA GLY A 169 -2.89 3.41 31.14
C GLY A 169 -4.35 3.40 31.64
N ARG A 170 -4.92 4.55 32.05
CA ARG A 170 -6.26 4.56 32.69
C ARG A 170 -7.39 5.06 31.80
N LYS A 171 -7.12 5.72 30.66
CA LYS A 171 -8.17 6.36 29.84
C LYS A 171 -7.92 6.28 28.33
N TYR A 172 -7.63 5.08 27.81
CA TYR A 172 -7.46 4.84 26.37
C TYR A 172 -8.60 5.42 25.52
N LEU A 173 -9.85 5.22 25.95
CA LEU A 173 -11.02 5.73 25.23
C LEU A 173 -11.01 7.26 25.15
N ARG A 174 -10.62 7.96 26.23
CA ARG A 174 -10.54 9.43 26.24
C ARG A 174 -9.47 9.90 25.25
N LEU A 175 -8.27 9.31 25.30
CA LEU A 175 -7.17 9.63 24.38
C LEU A 175 -7.57 9.42 22.93
N PHE A 176 -8.24 8.31 22.64
CA PHE A 176 -8.76 8.00 21.31
C PHE A 176 -9.79 9.05 20.85
N THR A 177 -10.77 9.39 21.69
CA THR A 177 -11.78 10.42 21.35
C THR A 177 -11.16 11.80 21.14
N THR A 178 -10.19 12.22 21.98
CA THR A 178 -9.48 13.48 21.76
C THR A 178 -8.69 13.48 20.47
N GLY A 179 -7.98 12.38 20.18
CA GLY A 179 -7.29 12.20 18.91
C GLY A 179 -8.25 12.35 17.74
N LEU A 180 -9.39 11.66 17.78
CA LEU A 180 -10.39 11.67 16.72
C LEU A 180 -10.93 13.09 16.47
N VAL A 181 -11.28 13.82 17.52
CA VAL A 181 -11.72 15.23 17.41
C VAL A 181 -10.65 16.11 16.76
N ILE A 182 -9.38 15.94 17.16
CA ILE A 182 -8.27 16.70 16.58
C ILE A 182 -8.05 16.32 15.12
N THR A 183 -8.19 15.04 14.76
CA THR A 183 -8.04 14.58 13.37
C THR A 183 -9.13 15.12 12.44
N MET A 184 -10.32 15.48 12.97
CA MET A 184 -11.38 16.10 12.15
C MET A 184 -11.01 17.50 11.66
N ILE A 185 -10.20 18.26 12.40
CA ILE A 185 -9.79 19.62 12.02
C ILE A 185 -9.02 19.65 10.69
N PRO A 186 -7.89 18.91 10.51
CA PRO A 186 -7.19 18.86 9.24
C PRO A 186 -8.01 18.19 8.13
N ALA A 187 -8.89 17.22 8.46
CA ALA A 187 -9.77 16.61 7.47
C ALA A 187 -10.76 17.64 6.87
N LEU A 188 -11.40 18.44 7.74
CA LEU A 188 -12.29 19.53 7.32
C LEU A 188 -11.56 20.61 6.53
N LEU A 189 -10.34 20.96 6.94
CA LEU A 189 -9.51 21.93 6.20
C LEU A 189 -9.08 21.40 4.83
N THR A 190 -8.78 20.11 4.72
CA THR A 190 -8.44 19.47 3.45
C THR A 190 -9.65 19.49 2.52
N PHE A 191 -10.85 19.20 3.03
CA PHE A 191 -12.10 19.32 2.28
C PHE A 191 -12.37 20.76 1.84
N ALA A 192 -12.22 21.74 2.75
CA ALA A 192 -12.38 23.16 2.41
C ALA A 192 -11.37 23.66 1.36
N SER A 193 -10.16 23.11 1.37
CA SER A 193 -9.11 23.46 0.40
C SER A 193 -9.44 22.99 -1.01
N TYR A 194 -10.22 21.91 -1.14
CA TYR A 194 -10.71 21.45 -2.45
C TYR A 194 -11.66 22.49 -3.08
N ALA A 195 -12.47 23.16 -2.28
CA ALA A 195 -13.41 24.18 -2.75
C ALA A 195 -12.76 25.56 -3.03
N SER A 196 -11.58 25.83 -2.47
CA SER A 196 -10.96 27.16 -2.55
C SER A 196 -9.43 27.07 -2.62
N PRO A 197 -8.83 27.28 -3.81
CA PRO A 197 -7.39 27.17 -4.01
C PRO A 197 -6.56 28.15 -3.17
N ARG A 198 -7.14 29.22 -2.60
CA ARG A 198 -6.40 30.25 -1.83
C ARG A 198 -5.96 29.77 -0.44
N ILE A 199 -6.58 28.72 0.11
CA ILE A 199 -6.36 28.27 1.49
C ILE A 199 -5.24 27.21 1.58
N TRP A 200 -4.73 26.74 0.44
CA TRP A 200 -3.82 25.59 0.38
C TRP A 200 -2.55 25.72 1.23
N ILE A 201 -1.95 26.91 1.32
CA ILE A 201 -0.74 27.15 2.12
C ILE A 201 -1.03 26.96 3.62
N ALA A 202 -2.14 27.50 4.11
CA ALA A 202 -2.54 27.37 5.51
C ALA A 202 -2.86 25.91 5.85
N THR A 203 -3.58 25.22 4.96
CA THR A 203 -3.89 23.79 5.11
C THR A 203 -2.64 22.94 5.12
N PHE A 204 -1.68 23.21 4.24
CA PHE A 204 -0.41 22.51 4.21
C PHE A 204 0.38 22.70 5.52
N ALA A 205 0.44 23.94 6.04
CA ALA A 205 1.11 24.22 7.31
C ALA A 205 0.45 23.47 8.50
N ILE A 206 -0.88 23.43 8.53
CA ILE A 206 -1.63 22.72 9.59
C ILE A 206 -1.47 21.21 9.45
N LEU A 207 -1.49 20.66 8.24
CA LEU A 207 -1.22 19.24 7.98
C LEU A 207 0.21 18.85 8.39
N LEU A 208 1.19 19.72 8.13
CA LEU A 208 2.56 19.50 8.56
C LEU A 208 2.66 19.47 10.09
N LEU A 209 2.02 20.42 10.78
CA LEU A 209 1.99 20.44 12.25
C LEU A 209 1.30 19.19 12.81
N TYR A 210 0.17 18.80 12.23
CA TYR A 210 -0.56 17.58 12.58
C TYR A 210 0.30 16.33 12.37
N ALA A 211 1.02 16.24 11.26
CA ALA A 211 1.95 15.14 10.98
C ALA A 211 3.07 15.07 12.04
N LEU A 212 3.65 16.22 12.41
CA LEU A 212 4.67 16.28 13.46
C LEU A 212 4.11 15.84 14.83
N LEU A 213 2.90 16.26 15.19
CA LEU A 213 2.22 15.83 16.43
C LEU A 213 1.91 14.32 16.43
N GLY A 214 1.48 13.79 15.29
CA GLY A 214 1.24 12.35 15.14
C GLY A 214 2.53 11.55 15.26
N LEU A 215 3.61 11.99 14.61
CA LEU A 215 4.92 11.36 14.69
C LEU A 215 5.49 11.36 16.11
N THR A 216 5.40 12.49 16.84
CA THR A 216 5.85 12.54 18.24
C THR A 216 4.98 11.69 19.16
N GLY A 217 3.66 11.71 18.96
CA GLY A 217 2.73 10.84 19.67
C GLY A 217 2.97 9.36 19.44
N MET A 218 3.31 8.97 18.20
CA MET A 218 3.63 7.57 17.86
C MET A 218 4.84 7.05 18.64
N ILE A 219 5.83 7.89 18.98
CA ILE A 219 6.95 7.49 19.84
C ILE A 219 6.45 7.09 21.24
N LEU A 220 5.47 7.83 21.80
CA LEU A 220 4.88 7.53 23.11
C LEU A 220 4.10 6.21 23.09
N VAL A 221 3.28 6.02 22.06
CA VAL A 221 2.48 4.80 21.85
C VAL A 221 3.40 3.58 21.67
N THR A 222 4.43 3.72 20.83
CA THR A 222 5.43 2.67 20.58
C THR A 222 6.12 2.25 21.87
N ASN A 223 6.57 3.21 22.68
CA ASN A 223 7.18 2.92 23.97
C ASN A 223 6.23 2.22 24.94
N LYS A 224 4.96 2.65 24.99
CA LYS A 224 3.97 2.03 25.88
C LYS A 224 3.73 0.56 25.52
N ILE A 225 3.48 0.29 24.24
CA ILE A 225 3.28 -1.08 23.72
C ILE A 225 4.52 -1.92 24.00
N GLY A 226 5.70 -1.38 23.69
CA GLY A 226 6.98 -2.04 23.93
C GLY A 226 7.24 -2.38 25.39
N ARG A 227 6.89 -1.49 26.33
CA ARG A 227 7.00 -1.76 27.77
C ARG A 227 6.09 -2.91 28.19
N THR A 228 4.84 -2.91 27.74
CA THR A 228 3.89 -3.99 28.04
C THR A 228 4.40 -5.35 27.55
N ILE A 229 5.01 -5.40 26.36
CA ILE A 229 5.61 -6.62 25.83
C ILE A 229 6.81 -7.06 26.67
N VAL A 230 7.71 -6.14 27.02
CA VAL A 230 8.93 -6.46 27.78
C VAL A 230 8.62 -6.88 29.22
N GLU A 231 7.66 -6.22 29.86
CA GLU A 231 7.15 -6.58 31.19
C GLU A 231 6.52 -7.98 31.19
N PHE A 232 5.77 -8.32 30.14
CA PHE A 232 5.21 -9.66 29.96
C PHE A 232 6.29 -10.76 29.84
N ILE A 233 7.45 -10.42 29.26
CA ILE A 233 8.60 -11.32 29.11
C ILE A 233 9.45 -11.40 30.40
N GLY A 234 9.18 -10.56 31.41
CA GLY A 234 9.92 -10.54 32.67
C GLY A 234 11.33 -9.95 32.56
N ARG A 235 11.58 -9.09 31.56
CA ARG A 235 12.85 -8.34 31.43
C ARG A 235 12.67 -6.90 31.87
N ASP A 236 13.78 -6.25 32.21
CA ASP A 236 13.76 -4.82 32.52
C ASP A 236 13.38 -3.98 31.28
N PRO A 237 12.33 -3.15 31.35
CA PRO A 237 11.79 -2.40 30.21
C PRO A 237 12.71 -1.31 29.67
N GLY A 238 13.90 -1.11 30.24
CA GLY A 238 14.81 0.01 30.03
C GLY A 238 14.90 0.55 28.59
N ARG A 239 15.93 0.14 27.84
CA ARG A 239 16.18 0.66 26.48
C ARG A 239 15.53 -0.16 25.38
N ILE A 240 15.15 -1.39 25.71
CA ILE A 240 14.73 -2.38 24.72
C ILE A 240 13.22 -2.28 24.43
N ALA A 241 12.43 -1.66 25.33
CA ALA A 241 11.00 -1.45 25.12
C ALA A 241 10.70 -0.72 23.81
N ALA A 242 11.39 0.38 23.50
CA ALA A 242 11.19 1.13 22.25
C ALA A 242 11.38 0.24 21.01
N LEU A 243 12.39 -0.63 21.04
CA LEU A 243 12.70 -1.55 19.94
C LEU A 243 11.62 -2.62 19.78
N TYR A 244 11.21 -3.27 20.86
CA TYR A 244 10.12 -4.26 20.83
C TYR A 244 8.80 -3.65 20.38
N GLY A 245 8.48 -2.44 20.84
CA GLY A 245 7.28 -1.71 20.42
C GLY A 245 7.32 -1.38 18.93
N ALA A 246 8.47 -0.90 18.43
CA ALA A 246 8.62 -0.53 17.02
C ALA A 246 8.48 -1.77 16.12
N ILE A 247 9.12 -2.88 16.49
CA ILE A 247 9.00 -4.16 15.78
C ILE A 247 7.55 -4.67 15.80
N ALA A 248 6.88 -4.59 16.95
CA ALA A 248 5.48 -5.04 17.07
C ALA A 248 4.54 -4.23 16.18
N ILE A 249 4.66 -2.89 16.20
CA ILE A 249 3.86 -2.02 15.33
C ILE A 249 4.20 -2.29 13.86
N LEU A 250 5.48 -2.46 13.51
CA LEU A 250 5.90 -2.76 12.15
C LEU A 250 5.26 -4.05 11.62
N LEU A 251 5.33 -5.12 12.42
CA LEU A 251 4.72 -6.42 12.07
C LEU A 251 3.20 -6.30 11.91
N LEU A 252 2.54 -5.53 12.79
CA LEU A 252 1.11 -5.29 12.72
C LEU A 252 0.74 -4.52 11.45
N CYS A 253 1.48 -3.47 11.13
CA CYS A 253 1.27 -2.63 9.93
C CYS A 253 1.51 -3.37 8.61
N ASN A 254 2.27 -4.47 8.62
CA ASN A 254 2.57 -5.23 7.40
C ASN A 254 1.40 -6.11 6.92
N VAL A 255 0.33 -6.27 7.72
CA VAL A 255 -0.90 -6.93 7.28
C VAL A 255 -1.77 -5.91 6.53
N PRO A 256 -2.15 -6.10 5.25
CA PRO A 256 -2.71 -5.02 4.44
C PRO A 256 -3.95 -4.32 5.03
N LEU A 257 -5.00 -5.07 5.35
CA LEU A 257 -6.24 -4.49 5.87
C LEU A 257 -6.15 -4.21 7.38
N VAL A 258 -5.68 -5.20 8.15
CA VAL A 258 -5.59 -5.11 9.61
C VAL A 258 -4.54 -4.08 10.05
N GLY A 259 -3.40 -4.06 9.37
CA GLY A 259 -2.30 -3.15 9.62
C GLY A 259 -2.64 -1.70 9.27
N PHE A 260 -3.38 -1.47 8.19
CA PHE A 260 -3.89 -0.13 7.88
C PHE A 260 -4.84 0.39 8.97
N LEU A 261 -5.82 -0.43 9.38
CA LEU A 261 -6.75 -0.07 10.46
C LEU A 261 -6.02 0.16 11.79
N ALA A 262 -5.08 -0.72 12.13
CA ALA A 262 -4.26 -0.58 13.32
C ALA A 262 -3.39 0.68 13.27
N PHE A 263 -2.77 0.98 12.13
CA PHE A 263 -1.97 2.19 11.94
C PHE A 263 -2.80 3.45 12.16
N VAL A 264 -4.01 3.53 11.57
CA VAL A 264 -4.92 4.66 11.78
C VAL A 264 -5.30 4.79 13.25
N ALA A 265 -5.65 3.69 13.92
CA ALA A 265 -5.99 3.71 15.34
C ALA A 265 -4.80 4.17 16.22
N LEU A 266 -3.60 3.65 15.96
CA LEU A 266 -2.37 4.03 16.66
C LEU A 266 -2.00 5.48 16.39
N TRP A 267 -2.21 5.97 15.16
CA TRP A 267 -1.98 7.36 14.79
C TRP A 267 -2.91 8.30 15.55
N ILE A 268 -4.21 8.00 15.60
CA ILE A 268 -5.20 8.76 16.37
C ILE A 268 -4.83 8.78 17.85
N LEU A 269 -4.44 7.64 18.41
CA LEU A 269 -3.95 7.56 19.79
C LEU A 269 -2.68 8.38 20.01
N GLY A 270 -1.76 8.38 19.04
CA GLY A 270 -0.54 9.18 19.06
C GLY A 270 -0.87 10.67 19.14
N VAL A 271 -1.66 11.17 18.19
CA VAL A 271 -2.09 12.58 18.16
C VAL A 271 -2.81 12.96 19.46
N GLY A 272 -3.76 12.14 19.91
CA GLY A 272 -4.51 12.38 21.15
C GLY A 272 -3.59 12.44 22.38
N SER A 273 -2.62 11.53 22.48
CA SER A 273 -1.66 11.52 23.58
C SER A 273 -0.85 12.81 23.62
N MET A 274 -0.26 13.23 22.50
CA MET A 274 0.57 14.43 22.46
C MET A 274 -0.22 15.71 22.78
N TRP A 275 -1.46 15.80 22.29
CA TRP A 275 -2.33 16.94 22.57
C TRP A 275 -2.69 17.04 24.06
N THR A 276 -3.00 15.92 24.71
CA THR A 276 -3.29 15.94 26.16
C THR A 276 -2.08 16.37 26.99
N VAL A 277 -0.86 16.00 26.57
CA VAL A 277 0.38 16.47 27.21
C VAL A 277 0.55 17.99 27.03
N MET A 278 0.26 18.52 25.84
CA MET A 278 0.32 19.96 25.58
C MET A 278 -0.71 20.77 26.37
N LEU A 279 -1.94 20.26 26.54
CA LEU A 279 -2.99 20.97 27.28
C LEU A 279 -2.79 20.95 28.80
N HIS A 280 -2.14 19.93 29.34
CA HIS A 280 -1.95 19.79 30.78
C HIS A 280 -0.47 19.63 31.15
N PRO A 281 0.36 20.66 30.93
CA PRO A 281 1.78 20.60 31.29
C PRO A 281 2.01 20.44 32.79
N GLU A 282 1.04 20.83 33.62
CA GLU A 282 1.12 20.70 35.09
C GLU A 282 1.12 19.24 35.56
N LEU A 283 0.45 18.34 34.82
CA LEU A 283 0.47 16.90 35.10
C LEU A 283 1.87 16.30 34.93
N VAL A 284 2.75 16.95 34.17
CA VAL A 284 4.14 16.51 33.98
C VAL A 284 5.01 16.88 35.18
N ARG A 285 4.71 17.99 35.88
CA ARG A 285 5.53 18.45 37.02
C ARG A 285 5.38 17.56 38.25
N HIS A 286 4.17 17.09 38.55
CA HIS A 286 3.91 16.26 39.74
C HIS A 286 4.49 14.84 39.69
N VAL A 287 5.09 14.41 38.58
CA VAL A 287 5.79 13.11 38.47
C VAL A 287 7.30 13.24 38.73
N HIS A 288 7.78 14.48 38.94
CA HIS A 288 9.16 14.76 39.31
C HIS A 288 9.39 14.96 40.81
N ASP A 289 8.32 15.17 41.57
CA ASP A 289 8.32 15.16 43.04
C ASP A 289 7.98 13.75 43.57
#